data_AF-A0A949YU11-F1
#
_entry.id   AF-A0A949YU11-F1
#
_cell.length_a   1.000
_cell.length_b   1.000
_cell.length_c   1.000
_cell.angle_alpha   90.00
_cell.angle_beta   90.00
_cell.angle_gamma   90.00
#
_symmetry.space_group_name_H-M   'P 1'
#
loop_
_entity.id
_entity.type
_entity.pdbx_description
1 polymer ?
#
loop_
_entity_poly.entity_id
_entity_poly.type
_entity_poly.pdbx_seq_one_letter_code
_entity_poly.pdbx_strand_id
1 'polypeptide(L)'
;MPTANELYDLAVELRDQGDKPGAVSKLEEAINLDTSFAIGHGMLAKLYADLAESDKAISHAKKVVELQPDDAFSYTALSVIYQRCGRIPEAEHAKAMAYQKQMGFE
;
A
#
# COMPACT_ATOMS: atom_id res chain seq x y z
N MET A 1 6.36 -6.42 -23.68
CA MET A 1 6.59 -5.50 -22.55
C MET A 1 6.00 -6.19 -21.33
N PRO A 2 6.69 -6.20 -20.18
CA PRO A 2 6.14 -6.82 -18.98
C PRO A 2 4.87 -6.08 -18.56
N THR A 3 3.89 -6.81 -18.04
CA THR A 3 2.66 -6.26 -17.45
C THR A 3 2.92 -5.74 -16.03
N ALA A 4 2.01 -4.92 -15.50
CA ALA A 4 2.09 -4.46 -14.11
C ALA A 4 2.16 -5.63 -13.10
N ASN A 5 1.44 -6.72 -13.37
CA ASN A 5 1.49 -7.94 -12.57
C ASN A 5 2.87 -8.64 -12.64
N GLU A 6 3.46 -8.78 -13.83
CA GLU A 6 4.81 -9.39 -13.95
C GLU A 6 5.88 -8.56 -13.24
N LEU A 7 5.79 -7.23 -13.31
CA LEU A 7 6.67 -6.32 -12.57
C LEU A 7 6.46 -6.42 -11.06
N TYR A 8 5.22 -6.62 -10.62
CA TYR A 8 4.89 -6.85 -9.22
C TYR A 8 5.47 -8.18 -8.71
N ASP A 9 5.32 -9.26 -9.47
CA ASP A 9 5.87 -10.57 -9.10
C ASP A 9 7.39 -10.50 -8.98
N LEU A 10 8.06 -9.80 -9.90
CA LEU A 10 9.49 -9.54 -9.82
C LEU A 10 9.86 -8.70 -8.58
N ALA A 11 9.05 -7.70 -8.25
CA ALA A 11 9.27 -6.90 -7.04
C ALA A 11 9.14 -7.73 -5.75
N VAL A 12 8.18 -8.65 -5.71
CA VAL A 12 8.00 -9.59 -4.59
C VAL A 12 9.25 -10.46 -4.44
N GLU A 13 9.76 -11.02 -5.54
CA GLU A 13 10.96 -11.84 -5.54
C GLU A 13 12.20 -11.04 -5.07
N LEU A 14 12.40 -9.82 -5.57
CA LEU A 14 13.50 -8.94 -5.14
C LEU A 14 13.42 -8.61 -3.65
N ARG A 15 12.22 -8.32 -3.14
CA ARG A 15 11.99 -8.09 -1.71
C ARG A 15 12.37 -9.32 -0.89
N ASP A 16 11.98 -10.52 -1.33
CA ASP A 16 12.25 -11.76 -0.62
C ASP A 16 13.75 -12.13 -0.65
N GLN A 17 14.49 -11.67 -1.67
CA GLN A 17 15.95 -11.70 -1.73
C GLN A 17 16.62 -10.62 -0.85
N GLY A 18 15.85 -9.73 -0.25
CA GLY A 18 16.33 -8.61 0.58
C GLY A 18 16.68 -7.35 -0.21
N ASP A 19 16.55 -7.35 -1.54
CA ASP A 19 16.75 -6.18 -2.39
C ASP A 19 15.50 -5.28 -2.38
N LYS A 20 15.30 -4.59 -1.26
CA LYS A 20 14.21 -3.60 -1.11
C LYS A 20 14.30 -2.48 -2.14
N PRO A 21 15.48 -1.89 -2.46
CA PRO A 21 15.59 -0.88 -3.51
C PRO A 21 15.15 -1.39 -4.90
N GLY A 22 15.58 -2.60 -5.29
CA GLY A 22 15.15 -3.22 -6.53
C GLY A 22 13.64 -3.46 -6.57
N ALA A 23 13.07 -3.94 -5.47
CA ALA A 23 11.61 -4.11 -5.35
C ALA A 23 10.84 -2.80 -5.52
N VAL A 24 11.29 -1.71 -4.91
CA VAL A 24 10.69 -0.37 -5.07
C VAL A 24 10.72 0.06 -6.54
N SER A 25 11.87 -0.06 -7.19
CA SER A 25 12.01 0.30 -8.62
C SER A 25 11.01 -0.47 -9.49
N LYS A 26 10.84 -1.77 -9.26
CA LYS A 26 9.90 -2.60 -10.04
C LYS A 26 8.44 -2.27 -9.78
N LEU A 27 8.08 -1.92 -8.55
CA LEU A 27 6.73 -1.45 -8.23
C LEU A 27 6.43 -0.08 -8.83
N GLU A 28 7.40 0.83 -8.86
CA GLU A 28 7.24 2.12 -9.53
C GLU A 28 7.04 1.94 -11.03
N GLU A 29 7.79 1.05 -11.68
CA GLU A 29 7.54 0.65 -13.07
C GLU A 29 6.12 0.07 -13.25
N ALA A 30 5.67 -0.80 -12.33
CA ALA A 30 4.32 -1.38 -12.38
C ALA A 30 3.22 -0.31 -12.30
N ILE A 31 3.37 0.65 -11.39
CA ILE A 31 2.40 1.75 -11.20
C ILE A 31 2.44 2.76 -12.36
N ASN A 32 3.59 2.93 -13.01
CA ASN A 32 3.67 3.75 -14.22
C ASN A 32 2.94 3.10 -15.41
N LEU A 33 2.87 1.76 -15.46
CA LEU A 33 2.07 1.05 -16.45
C LEU A 33 0.58 1.07 -16.09
N ASP A 34 0.25 0.91 -14.81
CA ASP A 34 -1.12 0.95 -14.32
C ASP A 34 -1.21 1.77 -13.01
N THR A 35 -1.62 3.03 -13.16
CA THR A 35 -1.79 3.96 -12.02
C THR A 35 -2.90 3.56 -11.06
N SER A 36 -3.75 2.61 -11.44
CA SER A 36 -4.83 2.04 -10.63
C SER A 36 -4.46 0.72 -9.97
N PHE A 37 -3.19 0.32 -10.05
CA PHE A 37 -2.68 -0.94 -9.51
C PHE A 37 -2.56 -0.89 -7.97
N ALA A 38 -3.70 -1.02 -7.28
CA ALA A 38 -3.83 -0.90 -5.83
C ALA A 38 -2.88 -1.84 -5.06
N ILE A 39 -2.69 -3.06 -5.56
CA ILE A 39 -1.79 -4.04 -4.95
C ILE A 39 -0.33 -3.53 -4.95
N GLY A 40 0.11 -2.90 -6.04
CA GLY A 40 1.46 -2.30 -6.13
C GLY A 40 1.62 -1.12 -5.17
N HIS A 41 0.62 -0.25 -5.08
CA HIS A 41 0.59 0.83 -4.09
C HIS A 41 0.66 0.30 -2.65
N GLY A 42 -0.06 -0.77 -2.33
CA GLY A 42 -0.01 -1.41 -1.01
C GLY A 42 1.38 -1.96 -0.67
N MET A 43 2.06 -2.57 -1.65
CA MET A 43 3.42 -3.07 -1.46
C MET A 43 4.44 -1.94 -1.27
N LEU A 44 4.36 -0.87 -2.07
CA LEU A 44 5.21 0.32 -1.87
C LEU A 44 4.99 0.94 -0.50
N ALA A 45 3.74 1.04 -0.05
CA ALA A 45 3.43 1.57 1.28
C ALA A 45 4.13 0.76 2.38
N LYS A 46 4.08 -0.58 2.28
CA LYS A 46 4.76 -1.48 3.22
C LYS A 46 6.28 -1.30 3.17
N LEU A 47 6.87 -1.29 1.98
CA LEU A 47 8.32 -1.14 1.79
C LEU A 47 8.83 0.21 2.29
N TYR A 48 8.14 1.31 1.99
CA TYR A 48 8.52 2.62 2.48
C TYR A 48 8.39 2.72 4.01
N ALA A 49 7.38 2.08 4.61
CA ALA A 49 7.29 1.97 6.07
C ALA A 49 8.46 1.15 6.67
N ASP A 50 8.90 0.08 6.00
CA ASP A 50 10.11 -0.68 6.37
C ASP A 50 11.40 0.12 6.24
N LEU A 51 11.43 1.12 5.36
CA LEU A 51 12.56 2.03 5.12
C LEU A 51 12.49 3.31 5.98
N ALA A 52 11.51 3.42 6.88
CA ALA A 52 11.22 4.60 7.69
C ALA A 52 10.84 5.87 6.88
N GLU A 53 10.55 5.73 5.59
CA GLU A 53 10.08 6.78 4.69
C GLU A 53 8.57 7.01 4.88
N SER A 54 8.22 7.56 6.04
CA SER A 54 6.83 7.59 6.53
C SER A 54 5.87 8.34 5.61
N ASP A 55 6.29 9.47 5.04
CA ASP A 55 5.42 10.27 4.16
C ASP A 55 5.08 9.52 2.87
N LYS A 56 6.05 8.84 2.26
CA LYS A 56 5.83 8.01 1.05
C LYS A 56 4.97 6.81 1.36
N ALA A 57 5.19 6.17 2.50
CA ALA A 57 4.40 5.03 2.94
C ALA A 57 2.91 5.40 3.06
N ILE A 58 2.64 6.49 3.76
CA ILE A 58 1.28 7.00 3.96
C ILE A 58 0.65 7.42 2.62
N SER A 59 1.40 8.11 1.76
CA SER A 59 0.90 8.55 0.45
C SER A 59 0.41 7.37 -0.40
N HIS A 60 1.19 6.29 -0.49
CA HIS A 60 0.78 5.10 -1.23
C HIS A 60 -0.35 4.34 -0.55
N ALA A 61 -0.36 4.25 0.78
CA ALA A 61 -1.45 3.61 1.51
C ALA A 61 -2.80 4.35 1.31
N LYS A 62 -2.78 5.69 1.30
CA LYS A 62 -3.95 6.50 0.96
C LYS A 62 -4.42 6.23 -0.46
N LYS A 63 -3.49 6.05 -1.40
CA LYS A 63 -3.84 5.74 -2.78
C LYS A 63 -4.60 4.43 -2.93
N VAL A 64 -4.26 3.40 -2.14
CA VAL A 64 -5.02 2.15 -2.09
C VAL A 64 -6.48 2.40 -1.71
N VAL A 65 -6.72 3.20 -0.66
CA VAL A 65 -8.07 3.58 -0.23
C VAL A 65 -8.81 4.43 -1.26
N GLU A 66 -8.12 5.33 -1.97
CA GLU A 66 -8.72 6.10 -3.07
C GLU A 66 -9.15 5.21 -4.24
N LEU A 67 -8.40 4.15 -4.52
CA LEU A 67 -8.69 3.20 -5.60
C LEU A 67 -9.78 2.20 -5.20
N GLN A 68 -9.86 1.87 -3.91
CA GLN A 68 -10.79 0.88 -3.36
C GLN A 68 -11.54 1.46 -2.15
N PRO A 69 -12.38 2.49 -2.34
CA PRO A 69 -13.00 3.25 -1.24
C PRO A 69 -14.04 2.48 -0.43
N ASP A 70 -14.51 1.35 -0.94
CA ASP A 70 -15.50 0.48 -0.28
C ASP A 70 -14.88 -0.80 0.28
N ASP A 71 -13.58 -1.00 0.08
CA ASP A 71 -12.89 -2.18 0.56
C ASP A 71 -12.38 -1.97 2.00
N ALA A 72 -12.95 -2.68 2.95
CA ALA A 72 -12.54 -2.64 4.35
C ALA A 72 -11.06 -3.03 4.57
N PHE A 73 -10.52 -3.91 3.71
CA PHE A 73 -9.11 -4.33 3.79
C PHE A 73 -8.14 -3.18 3.46
N SER A 74 -8.50 -2.30 2.54
CA SER A 74 -7.74 -1.11 2.17
C SER A 74 -7.61 -0.13 3.34
N TYR A 75 -8.69 0.12 4.08
CA TYR A 75 -8.63 0.93 5.30
C TYR A 75 -7.85 0.25 6.42
N THR A 76 -7.94 -1.08 6.52
CA THR A 76 -7.14 -1.85 7.47
C THR A 76 -5.65 -1.70 7.16
N ALA A 77 -5.26 -1.86 5.90
CA ALA A 77 -3.88 -1.66 5.45
C ALA A 77 -3.37 -0.24 5.75
N LEU A 78 -4.18 0.79 5.45
CA LEU A 78 -3.86 2.18 5.79
C LEU A 78 -3.66 2.38 7.29
N SER A 79 -4.51 1.78 8.14
CA SER A 79 -4.37 1.86 9.59
C SER A 79 -3.06 1.25 10.10
N VAL A 80 -2.61 0.15 9.50
CA VAL A 80 -1.34 -0.51 9.83
C VAL A 80 -0.18 0.39 9.42
N ILE A 81 -0.22 0.98 8.23
CA ILE A 81 0.83 1.90 7.77
C ILE A 81 0.93 3.13 8.69
N TYR A 82 -0.20 3.73 9.08
CA TYR A 82 -0.18 4.83 10.05
C TYR A 82 0.42 4.43 11.40
N GLN A 83 0.11 3.25 11.93
CA GLN A 83 0.72 2.76 13.17
C GLN A 83 2.23 2.63 13.04
N ARG A 84 2.70 2.04 11.94
CA ARG A 84 4.14 1.87 11.67
C ARG A 84 4.87 3.22 11.53
N CYS A 85 4.18 4.24 11.02
CA CYS A 85 4.69 5.60 10.91
C CYS A 85 4.47 6.46 12.18
N GLY A 86 3.95 5.90 13.27
CA GLY A 86 3.71 6.62 14.53
C GLY A 86 2.49 7.57 14.51
N ARG A 87 1.66 7.51 13.47
CA ARG A 87 0.45 8.34 13.29
C ARG A 87 -0.77 7.69 13.93
N ILE A 88 -0.70 7.49 15.24
CA ILE A 88 -1.71 6.75 16.02
C ILE A 88 -3.13 7.32 15.87
N PRO A 89 -3.38 8.65 15.92
CA PRO A 89 -4.73 9.18 15.76
C PRO A 89 -5.35 8.83 14.41
N GLU A 90 -4.56 8.89 13.34
CA GLU A 90 -5.03 8.58 11.98
C GLU A 90 -5.19 7.08 11.75
N ALA A 91 -4.38 6.26 12.42
CA ALA A 91 -4.57 4.82 12.43
C ALA A 91 -5.92 4.41 13.03
N GLU A 92 -6.27 4.96 14.20
CA GLU A 92 -7.55 4.67 14.86
C GLU A 92 -8.73 5.12 13.98
N HIS A 93 -8.60 6.29 13.33
CA HIS A 93 -9.60 6.75 12.37
C HIS A 93 -9.73 5.79 11.17
N ALA A 94 -8.63 5.40 10.54
CA ALA A 94 -8.64 4.45 9.43
C ALA A 94 -9.23 3.09 9.83
N LYS A 95 -8.94 2.62 11.04
CA LYS A 95 -9.50 1.39 11.59
C LYS A 95 -11.01 1.51 11.82
N ALA A 96 -11.50 2.64 12.32
CA ALA A 96 -12.93 2.91 12.44
C ALA A 96 -13.64 2.89 11.07
N MET A 97 -13.03 3.49 10.05
CA MET A 97 -13.53 3.44 8.66
C MET A 97 -13.56 2.00 8.14
N ALA A 98 -12.53 1.19 8.42
CA ALA A 98 -12.52 -0.23 8.04
C ALA A 98 -13.71 -0.99 8.64
N TYR A 99 -14.00 -0.79 9.93
CA TYR A 99 -15.17 -1.41 10.58
C TYR A 99 -16.50 -0.95 9.97
N GLN A 100 -16.62 0.35 9.67
CA GLN A 100 -17.82 0.88 9.03
C GLN A 100 -18.06 0.22 7.66
N LYS A 101 -17.02 0.10 6.84
CA LYS A 101 -17.10 -0.55 5.52
C LYS A 101 -17.37 -2.05 5.63
N GLN A 102 -16.80 -2.72 6.62
CA GLN A 102 -17.03 -4.15 6.86
C GLN A 102 -18.48 -4.44 7.27
N MET A 103 -19.11 -3.54 8.03
CA MET A 103 -20.48 -3.72 8.52
C MET A 103 -21.56 -3.31 7.51
N GLY A 104 -21.19 -2.82 6.32
CA GLY A 104 -22.14 -2.55 5.23
C GLY A 104 -23.21 -1.53 5.58
N PHE A 105 -22.91 -0.56 6.45
CA PHE A 105 -23.82 0.55 6.72
C PHE A 105 -23.82 1.50 5.52
N GLU A 106 -24.70 1.22 4.56
CA GLU A 106 -25.19 2.14 3.53
C GLU A 106 -26.38 2.95 4.04
#